data_AF-A0A0S4SAC5-F1
#
_entry.id   AF-A0A0S4SAC5-F1
#
_cell.length_a   1.000
_cell.length_b   1.000
_cell.length_c   1.000
_cell.angle_alpha   90.00
_cell.angle_beta   90.00
_cell.angle_gamma   90.00
#
_symmetry.space_group_name_H-M   'P 1'
#
loop_
_entity.id
_entity.type
_entity.pdbx_description
1 polymer ?
#
loop_
_entity_poly.entity_id
_entity_poly.type
_entity_poly.pdbx_seq_one_letter_code
_entity_poly.pdbx_strand_id
1 'polypeptide(L)'
;MVLEIKRKFLLDEPLQPALKEDGAEFKQIDILQFYTKISSNEEIKFKKVADLYTKTKTIKKGLIKEEKQEPISKKEFEAALDCGVYPRISKSRFSFKLNNQPCSIDIYKDELCGLFIFEIEFMTRDDANEFMLPEFLQNRVLKEITEDENYTDRNLALFGKPDFKFSYKNSLKLIEKLGEFKLFFASSISTYDAIRMVLFQICRSMLKNNLSYLKSKDKNSLEKLCFDMEKTLFFLETFTNVIDEKVVSKFINEFKILHSKISNLIELNYALECAGAAGFELEKAFITKRQILEDEIRLCLSSEDFDELIKEWEIVLSDENDFYVSSNYRILIKSSVAYNLRKLSLKVIKSLRSQNSKNAFSECKKLNVFLGYFEDLFMIKCESKLLKQTDKIIKIYKFISECKVFLDIKFDLKSSQNLDTFNKNINSQIKKSNKKIAKKSKNIIKNLHKLSRNLKVYYQKEI
;
A
#
# COMPACT_ATOMS: atom_id res chain seq x y z
N MET A 1 26.45 24.97 -20.51
CA MET A 1 26.09 23.55 -20.29
C MET A 1 27.16 22.72 -20.98
N VAL A 2 27.85 21.86 -20.25
CA VAL A 2 28.68 20.82 -20.88
C VAL A 2 27.75 19.65 -21.15
N LEU A 3 27.69 19.19 -22.40
CA LEU A 3 26.82 18.09 -22.80
C LEU A 3 27.55 16.78 -22.48
N GLU A 4 27.17 16.09 -21.41
CA GLU A 4 27.74 14.78 -21.08
C GLU A 4 27.11 13.70 -21.96
N ILE A 5 27.91 12.99 -22.75
CA ILE A 5 27.49 11.85 -23.56
C ILE A 5 27.96 10.59 -22.84
N LYS A 6 27.05 9.67 -22.52
CA LYS A 6 27.37 8.45 -21.78
C LYS A 6 26.51 7.28 -22.20
N ARG A 7 27.10 6.08 -22.14
CA ARG A 7 26.38 4.81 -22.25
C ARG A 7 26.35 4.11 -20.90
N LYS A 8 25.27 3.39 -20.64
CA LYS A 8 25.02 2.71 -19.36
C LYS A 8 24.64 1.26 -19.58
N PHE A 9 25.21 0.38 -18.77
CA PHE A 9 24.99 -1.05 -18.88
C PHE A 9 24.68 -1.64 -17.52
N LEU A 10 23.67 -2.51 -17.49
CA LEU A 10 23.33 -3.29 -16.32
C LEU A 10 24.25 -4.51 -16.25
N LEU A 11 24.88 -4.73 -15.09
CA LEU A 11 25.75 -5.89 -14.86
C LEU A 11 25.01 -6.96 -14.04
N ASP A 12 25.39 -8.22 -14.25
CA ASP A 12 24.93 -9.36 -13.45
C ASP A 12 25.59 -9.39 -12.05
N GLU A 13 26.85 -8.98 -11.98
CA GLU A 13 27.66 -9.02 -10.76
C GLU A 13 28.64 -7.83 -10.68
N PRO A 14 29.23 -7.56 -9.51
CA PRO A 14 30.19 -6.47 -9.35
C PRO A 14 31.53 -6.81 -10.04
N LEU A 15 31.93 -5.99 -11.02
CA LEU A 15 33.13 -6.20 -11.84
C LEU A 15 34.44 -5.68 -11.23
N GLN A 16 34.37 -4.83 -10.21
CA GLN A 16 35.56 -4.22 -9.62
C GLN A 16 36.59 -5.20 -9.01
N PRO A 17 36.24 -6.40 -8.48
CA PRO A 17 37.24 -7.31 -7.94
C PRO A 17 38.11 -7.89 -9.06
N ALA A 18 37.49 -8.42 -10.12
CA ALA A 18 38.19 -8.98 -11.28
C ALA A 18 39.09 -7.94 -11.96
N LEU A 19 38.57 -6.73 -12.18
CA LEU A 19 39.36 -5.64 -12.75
C LEU A 19 40.55 -5.23 -11.87
N LYS A 20 40.42 -5.30 -10.54
CA LYS A 20 41.55 -5.04 -9.62
C LYS A 20 42.62 -6.11 -9.72
N GLU A 21 42.22 -7.37 -9.87
CA GLU A 21 43.15 -8.49 -10.07
C GLU A 21 43.94 -8.32 -11.38
N ASP A 22 43.30 -7.79 -12.43
CA ASP A 22 43.94 -7.45 -13.71
C ASP A 22 44.73 -6.12 -13.69
N GLY A 23 44.91 -5.51 -12.52
CA GLY A 23 45.74 -4.32 -12.33
C GLY A 23 45.04 -2.98 -12.55
N ALA A 24 43.71 -2.94 -12.68
CA ALA A 24 42.99 -1.68 -12.78
C ALA A 24 42.99 -0.91 -11.46
N GLU A 25 43.41 0.35 -11.51
CA GLU A 25 43.34 1.27 -10.37
C GLU A 25 41.97 1.94 -10.29
N PHE A 26 41.37 1.90 -9.10
CA PHE A 26 40.06 2.50 -8.85
C PHE A 26 40.13 3.61 -7.82
N LYS A 27 39.43 4.71 -8.12
CA LYS A 27 39.01 5.67 -7.11
C LYS A 27 37.62 5.30 -6.60
N GLN A 28 37.54 4.81 -5.37
CA GLN A 28 36.27 4.51 -4.70
C GLN A 28 35.73 5.75 -3.98
N ILE A 29 34.45 6.05 -4.19
CA ILE A 29 33.76 7.13 -3.48
C ILE A 29 32.34 6.70 -3.14
N ASP A 30 31.92 6.95 -1.89
CA ASP A 30 30.55 6.77 -1.48
C ASP A 30 29.68 7.99 -1.83
N ILE A 31 28.51 7.70 -2.37
CA ILE A 31 27.52 8.68 -2.80
C ILE A 31 26.22 8.40 -2.06
N LEU A 32 25.72 9.44 -1.37
CA LEU A 32 24.38 9.45 -0.81
C LEU A 32 23.57 10.55 -1.50
N GLN A 33 22.39 10.21 -2.00
CA GLN A 33 21.48 11.19 -2.57
C GLN A 33 20.04 10.95 -2.17
N PHE A 34 19.26 12.02 -2.19
CA PHE A 34 17.83 11.97 -1.92
C PHE A 34 17.11 13.15 -2.56
N TYR A 35 15.79 13.06 -2.57
CA TYR A 35 14.92 14.07 -3.16
C TYR A 35 14.01 14.68 -2.10
N THR A 36 13.84 16.00 -2.15
CA THR A 36 12.81 16.70 -1.35
C THR A 36 11.61 17.09 -2.19
N LYS A 37 11.78 17.16 -3.51
CA LYS A 37 10.70 17.43 -4.46
C LYS A 37 10.94 16.66 -5.75
N ILE A 38 9.90 15.96 -6.20
CA ILE A 38 9.83 15.36 -7.53
C ILE A 38 8.43 15.64 -8.06
N SER A 39 8.34 16.20 -9.26
CA SER A 39 7.10 16.48 -9.97
C SER A 39 7.33 16.36 -11.48
N SER A 40 6.31 16.60 -12.30
CA SER A 40 6.47 16.59 -13.76
C SER A 40 7.42 17.68 -14.26
N ASN A 41 7.45 18.84 -13.56
CA ASN A 41 8.11 20.05 -14.05
C ASN A 41 9.29 20.49 -13.17
N GLU A 42 9.46 19.91 -11.99
CA GLU A 42 10.47 20.35 -11.02
C GLU A 42 10.98 19.18 -10.18
N GLU A 43 12.29 19.14 -10.00
CA GLU A 43 13.01 18.20 -9.14
C GLU A 43 14.02 18.97 -8.27
N ILE A 44 14.09 18.61 -6.98
CA ILE A 44 15.09 19.12 -6.05
C ILE A 44 15.80 17.92 -5.44
N LYS A 45 17.07 17.78 -5.80
CA LYS A 45 17.97 16.69 -5.40
C LYS A 45 19.06 17.22 -4.48
N PHE A 46 19.39 16.44 -3.47
CA PHE A 46 20.54 16.66 -2.60
C PHE A 46 21.49 15.49 -2.76
N LYS A 47 22.79 15.76 -2.90
CA LYS A 47 23.82 14.74 -3.10
C LYS A 47 25.03 15.05 -2.23
N LYS A 48 25.48 14.03 -1.49
CA LYS A 48 26.73 13.98 -0.76
C LYS A 48 27.69 13.07 -1.53
N VAL A 49 28.89 13.56 -1.80
CA VAL A 49 30.00 12.82 -2.41
C VAL A 49 31.22 13.03 -1.53
N ALA A 50 31.67 12.01 -0.80
CA ALA A 50 32.61 12.18 0.31
C ALA A 50 32.12 13.31 1.26
N ASP A 51 32.89 14.38 1.45
CA ASP A 51 32.51 15.52 2.31
C ASP A 51 31.96 16.74 1.55
N LEU A 52 31.66 16.58 0.26
CA LEU A 52 31.06 17.63 -0.57
C LEU A 52 29.54 17.45 -0.64
N TYR A 53 28.81 18.53 -0.35
CA TYR A 53 27.35 18.57 -0.35
C TYR A 53 26.85 19.50 -1.44
N THR A 54 25.92 19.00 -2.25
CA THR A 54 25.36 19.75 -3.37
C THR A 54 23.85 19.66 -3.38
N LYS A 55 23.22 20.74 -3.84
CA LYS A 55 21.81 20.82 -4.14
C LYS A 55 21.65 21.10 -5.63
N THR A 56 20.85 20.29 -6.29
CA THR A 56 20.51 20.47 -7.70
C THR A 56 19.02 20.75 -7.80
N LYS A 57 18.68 21.88 -8.43
CA LYS A 57 17.31 22.21 -8.81
C LYS A 57 17.18 22.06 -10.32
N THR A 58 16.30 21.17 -10.74
CA THR A 58 15.99 20.92 -12.15
C THR A 58 14.57 21.39 -12.43
N ILE A 59 14.40 22.25 -13.45
CA ILE A 59 13.12 22.74 -13.93
C ILE A 59 12.94 22.26 -15.37
N LYS A 60 11.84 21.55 -15.64
CA LYS A 60 11.44 21.11 -16.97
C LYS A 60 10.29 21.99 -17.47
N LYS A 61 10.48 22.62 -18.64
CA LYS A 61 9.47 23.41 -19.38
C LYS A 61 9.40 22.87 -20.81
N GLY A 62 8.46 21.96 -21.06
CA GLY A 62 8.40 21.26 -22.34
C GLY A 62 9.69 20.47 -22.61
N LEU A 63 10.34 20.77 -23.74
CA LEU A 63 11.63 20.16 -24.13
C LEU A 63 12.85 20.78 -23.42
N ILE A 64 12.67 21.92 -22.76
CA ILE A 64 13.77 22.64 -22.10
C ILE A 64 13.93 22.12 -20.67
N LYS A 65 15.16 21.75 -20.32
CA LYS A 65 15.56 21.33 -18.97
C LYS A 65 16.63 22.28 -18.44
N GLU A 66 16.27 23.11 -17.47
CA GLU A 66 17.20 23.99 -16.76
C GLU A 66 17.67 23.30 -15.48
N GLU A 67 18.98 23.14 -15.29
CA GLU A 67 19.56 22.61 -14.07
C GLU A 67 20.47 23.63 -13.41
N LYS A 68 20.21 23.94 -12.14
CA LYS A 68 21.08 24.77 -11.30
C LYS A 68 21.62 23.92 -10.16
N GLN A 69 22.94 23.73 -10.15
CA GLN A 69 23.65 23.06 -9.06
C GLN A 69 24.38 24.10 -8.20
N GLU A 70 24.23 24.00 -6.89
CA GLU A 70 24.92 24.85 -5.92
C GLU A 70 25.55 24.01 -4.80
N PRO A 71 26.77 24.33 -4.35
CA PRO A 71 27.33 23.75 -3.13
C PRO A 71 26.54 24.24 -1.92
N ILE A 72 26.38 23.38 -0.92
CA ILE A 72 25.66 23.70 0.33
C ILE A 72 26.48 23.26 1.54
N SER A 73 26.12 23.76 2.72
CA SER A 73 26.72 23.31 3.97
C SER A 73 26.22 21.92 4.39
N LYS A 74 27.02 21.21 5.20
CA LYS A 74 26.61 19.95 5.86
C LYS A 74 25.30 20.13 6.65
N LYS A 75 25.17 21.25 7.37
CA LYS A 75 23.99 21.56 8.19
C LYS A 75 22.72 21.69 7.35
N GLU A 76 22.80 22.35 6.19
CA GLU A 76 21.67 22.45 5.26
C GLU A 76 21.29 21.09 4.67
N PHE A 77 22.29 20.27 4.32
CA PHE A 77 22.06 18.91 3.84
C PHE A 77 21.36 18.05 4.89
N GLU A 78 21.81 18.07 6.15
CA GLU A 78 21.19 17.33 7.26
C GLU A 78 19.76 17.80 7.54
N ALA A 79 19.51 19.11 7.56
CA ALA A 79 18.16 19.65 7.72
C ALA A 79 17.22 19.22 6.57
N ALA A 80 17.74 19.18 5.33
CA ALA A 80 16.99 18.68 4.18
C ALA A 80 16.76 17.17 4.25
N LEU A 81 17.73 16.40 4.78
CA LEU A 81 17.65 14.95 4.95
C LEU A 81 16.52 14.57 5.92
N ASP A 82 16.32 15.33 6.98
CA ASP A 82 15.19 15.17 7.92
C ASP A 82 13.84 15.49 7.29
N CYS A 83 13.83 16.37 6.29
CA CYS A 83 12.67 16.73 5.49
C CYS A 83 12.50 15.85 4.24
N GLY A 84 13.41 14.90 3.99
CA GLY A 84 13.37 14.00 2.84
C GLY A 84 12.01 13.30 2.74
N VAL A 85 11.41 13.37 1.56
CA VAL A 85 10.05 12.84 1.30
C VAL A 85 10.11 11.47 0.64
N TYR A 86 11.22 11.15 -0.02
CA TYR A 86 11.38 9.96 -0.85
C TYR A 86 12.53 9.08 -0.34
N PRO A 87 12.55 7.78 -0.71
CA PRO A 87 13.66 6.88 -0.41
C PRO A 87 15.01 7.45 -0.86
N ARG A 88 16.06 7.08 -0.11
CA ARG A 88 17.43 7.53 -0.35
C ARG A 88 18.11 6.57 -1.32
N ILE A 89 19.04 7.07 -2.12
CA ILE A 89 19.93 6.25 -2.92
C ILE A 89 21.33 6.34 -2.33
N SER A 90 21.86 5.18 -1.96
CA SER A 90 23.20 5.00 -1.45
C SER A 90 23.95 4.08 -2.39
N LYS A 91 25.14 4.48 -2.85
CA LYS A 91 25.99 3.66 -3.74
C LYS A 91 27.47 3.93 -3.52
N SER A 92 28.29 2.92 -3.79
CA SER A 92 29.73 3.07 -3.94
C SER A 92 30.06 3.15 -5.43
N ARG A 93 30.72 4.24 -5.84
CA ARG A 93 31.19 4.44 -7.20
C ARG A 93 32.67 4.11 -7.29
N PHE A 94 33.03 3.21 -8.19
CA PHE A 94 34.40 2.85 -8.53
C PHE A 94 34.74 3.48 -9.88
N SER A 95 35.47 4.59 -9.87
CA SER A 95 35.89 5.29 -11.08
C SER A 95 37.26 4.82 -11.55
N PHE A 96 37.39 4.60 -12.86
CA PHE A 96 38.60 4.14 -13.53
C PHE A 96 38.61 4.64 -14.99
N LYS A 97 39.63 4.26 -15.76
CA LYS A 97 39.69 4.55 -17.20
C LYS A 97 39.79 3.25 -17.98
N LEU A 98 39.06 3.18 -19.09
CA LEU A 98 39.16 2.11 -20.08
C LEU A 98 39.51 2.76 -21.41
N ASN A 99 40.66 2.42 -22.01
CA ASN A 99 41.15 3.04 -23.24
C ASN A 99 41.13 4.58 -23.19
N ASN A 100 41.60 5.16 -22.07
CA ASN A 100 41.54 6.60 -21.74
C ASN A 100 40.14 7.22 -21.56
N GLN A 101 39.06 6.47 -21.75
CA GLN A 101 37.70 6.95 -21.53
C GLN A 101 37.32 6.84 -20.04
N PRO A 102 36.73 7.89 -19.43
CA PRO A 102 36.26 7.85 -18.06
C PRO A 102 35.16 6.80 -17.90
N CYS A 103 35.34 5.93 -16.92
CA CYS A 103 34.41 4.84 -16.62
C CYS A 103 34.04 4.85 -15.14
N SER A 104 32.87 4.30 -14.82
CA SER A 104 32.50 4.02 -13.44
C SER A 104 31.66 2.76 -13.30
N ILE A 105 31.87 2.03 -12.20
CA ILE A 105 30.98 0.97 -11.73
C ILE A 105 30.29 1.45 -10.46
N ASP A 106 28.97 1.52 -10.50
CA ASP A 106 28.11 1.86 -9.37
C ASP A 106 27.57 0.59 -8.72
N ILE A 107 27.85 0.43 -7.43
CA ILE A 107 27.30 -0.64 -6.59
C ILE A 107 26.30 -0.02 -5.62
N TYR A 108 25.03 -0.31 -5.81
CA TYR A 108 23.96 0.22 -4.99
C TYR A 108 23.79 -0.56 -3.67
N LYS A 109 23.37 0.15 -2.62
CA LYS A 109 23.18 -0.35 -1.25
C LYS A 109 21.69 -0.32 -0.86
N ASP A 110 21.38 -0.79 0.34
CA ASP A 110 20.04 -0.74 0.95
C ASP A 110 18.96 -1.41 0.07
N GLU A 111 17.82 -0.75 -0.17
CA GLU A 111 16.71 -1.28 -1.01
C GLU A 111 17.10 -1.55 -2.47
N LEU A 112 18.25 -1.02 -2.91
CA LEU A 112 18.78 -1.20 -4.26
C LEU A 112 19.98 -2.18 -4.29
N CYS A 113 20.22 -2.91 -3.19
CA CYS A 113 21.27 -3.92 -3.13
C CYS A 113 21.16 -4.94 -4.29
N GLY A 114 22.31 -5.30 -4.85
CA GLY A 114 22.40 -6.19 -6.02
C GLY A 114 22.07 -5.50 -7.36
N LEU A 115 21.98 -4.16 -7.40
CA LEU A 115 21.99 -3.39 -8.64
C LEU A 115 23.41 -2.89 -8.90
N PHE A 116 23.93 -3.22 -10.09
CA PHE A 116 25.28 -2.88 -10.53
C PHE A 116 25.18 -2.19 -11.90
N ILE A 117 25.72 -0.99 -12.03
CA ILE A 117 25.65 -0.22 -13.27
C ILE A 117 27.06 0.18 -13.70
N PHE A 118 27.43 -0.18 -14.93
CA PHE A 118 28.61 0.34 -15.60
C PHE A 118 28.22 1.57 -16.42
N GLU A 119 28.95 2.68 -16.26
CA GLU A 119 28.82 3.88 -17.08
C GLU A 119 30.15 4.20 -17.74
N ILE A 120 30.11 4.56 -19.04
CA ILE A 120 31.26 5.05 -19.80
C ILE A 120 30.90 6.39 -20.47
N GLU A 121 31.80 7.36 -20.37
CA GLU A 121 31.62 8.73 -20.86
C GLU A 121 32.43 8.97 -22.15
N PHE A 122 31.82 9.70 -23.08
CA PHE A 122 32.37 10.02 -24.39
C PHE A 122 32.41 11.52 -24.63
N MET A 123 33.38 11.97 -25.43
CA MET A 123 33.50 13.38 -25.82
C MET A 123 32.54 13.73 -26.96
N THR A 124 32.27 12.79 -27.86
CA THR A 124 31.37 12.97 -29.00
C THR A 124 30.33 11.86 -29.09
N ARG A 125 29.27 12.09 -29.88
CA ARG A 125 28.23 11.07 -30.11
C ARG A 125 28.75 9.96 -31.02
N ASP A 126 29.62 10.31 -31.96
CA ASP A 126 30.20 9.37 -32.91
C ASP A 126 31.07 8.36 -32.16
N ASP A 127 31.92 8.82 -31.23
CA ASP A 127 32.71 7.93 -30.35
C ASP A 127 31.82 6.96 -29.56
N ALA A 128 30.67 7.43 -29.07
CA ALA A 128 29.73 6.62 -28.30
C ALA A 128 29.06 5.54 -29.17
N ASN A 129 28.72 5.89 -30.40
CA ASN A 129 28.07 5.00 -31.37
C ASN A 129 29.03 3.94 -31.91
N GLU A 130 30.29 4.29 -32.13
CA GLU A 130 31.34 3.38 -32.62
C GLU A 130 31.91 2.49 -31.51
N PHE A 131 31.73 2.86 -30.25
CA PHE A 131 32.26 2.09 -29.12
C PHE A 131 31.69 0.67 -29.06
N MET A 132 32.58 -0.32 -29.11
CA MET A 132 32.26 -1.71 -28.81
C MET A 132 32.72 -2.06 -27.40
N LEU A 133 31.85 -2.73 -26.65
CA LEU A 133 32.21 -3.29 -25.35
C LEU A 133 33.31 -4.36 -25.53
N PRO A 134 34.41 -4.29 -24.77
CA PRO A 134 35.36 -5.40 -24.69
C PRO A 134 34.69 -6.70 -24.22
N GLU A 135 35.19 -7.83 -24.70
CA GLU A 135 34.61 -9.16 -24.46
C GLU A 135 34.38 -9.47 -22.97
N PHE A 136 35.35 -9.12 -22.11
CA PHE A 136 35.24 -9.35 -20.67
C PHE A 136 34.07 -8.56 -20.03
N LEU A 137 33.75 -7.37 -20.54
CA LEU A 137 32.56 -6.62 -20.11
C LEU A 137 31.30 -7.19 -20.72
N GLN A 138 31.33 -7.51 -22.02
CA GLN A 138 30.18 -8.02 -22.76
C GLN A 138 29.60 -9.28 -22.09
N ASN A 139 30.46 -10.18 -21.59
CA ASN A 139 30.05 -11.41 -20.90
C ASN A 139 29.33 -11.17 -19.55
N ARG A 140 29.39 -9.95 -19.00
CA ARG A 140 28.76 -9.55 -17.73
C ARG A 140 27.61 -8.57 -17.88
N VAL A 141 27.43 -8.01 -19.07
CA VAL A 141 26.34 -7.08 -19.37
C VAL A 141 25.06 -7.87 -19.60
N LEU A 142 24.06 -7.62 -18.77
CA LEU A 142 22.71 -8.17 -18.96
C LEU A 142 21.94 -7.42 -20.06
N LYS A 143 22.07 -6.09 -20.10
CA LYS A 143 21.48 -5.22 -21.13
C LYS A 143 22.07 -3.81 -21.09
N GLU A 144 22.01 -3.11 -22.21
CA GLU A 144 22.21 -1.66 -22.27
C GLU A 144 20.96 -0.93 -21.74
N ILE A 145 21.17 0.03 -20.84
CA ILE A 145 20.13 0.80 -20.13
C ILE A 145 20.31 2.31 -20.33
N THR A 146 21.05 2.72 -21.35
CA THR A 146 21.37 4.13 -21.65
C THR A 146 20.12 5.01 -21.73
N GLU A 147 19.08 4.53 -22.42
CA GLU A 147 17.80 5.24 -22.63
C GLU A 147 16.66 4.70 -21.75
N ASP A 148 16.93 3.72 -20.89
CA ASP A 148 15.91 3.11 -20.02
C ASP A 148 15.65 4.00 -18.81
N GLU A 149 14.53 4.73 -18.84
CA GLU A 149 14.14 5.65 -17.76
C GLU A 149 14.01 4.95 -16.40
N ASN A 150 13.75 3.63 -16.37
CA ASN A 150 13.56 2.89 -15.12
C ASN A 150 14.84 2.85 -14.26
N TYR A 151 16.03 2.99 -14.87
CA TYR A 151 17.32 3.00 -14.17
C TYR A 151 17.84 4.41 -13.87
N THR A 152 17.03 5.45 -14.11
CA THR A 152 17.38 6.78 -13.63
C THR A 152 17.35 6.82 -12.10
N ASP A 153 18.27 7.54 -11.47
CA ASP A 153 18.28 7.73 -10.00
C ASP A 153 16.91 8.21 -9.48
N ARG A 154 16.19 9.03 -10.25
CA ARG A 154 14.82 9.44 -9.92
C ARG A 154 13.88 8.25 -9.83
N ASN A 155 13.84 7.39 -10.85
CA ASN A 155 12.92 6.26 -10.88
C ASN A 155 13.36 5.14 -9.95
N LEU A 156 14.66 4.93 -9.74
CA LEU A 156 15.17 4.01 -8.71
C LEU A 156 14.73 4.44 -7.30
N ALA A 157 14.76 5.74 -6.99
CA ALA A 157 14.28 6.25 -5.71
C ALA A 157 12.76 6.08 -5.53
N LEU A 158 11.99 6.20 -6.62
CA LEU A 158 10.53 6.08 -6.57
C LEU A 158 10.06 4.63 -6.60
N PHE A 159 10.61 3.79 -7.48
CA PHE A 159 10.08 2.48 -7.85
C PHE A 159 11.01 1.32 -7.51
N GLY A 160 12.20 1.59 -6.96
CA GLY A 160 13.17 0.57 -6.60
C GLY A 160 13.86 -0.05 -7.81
N LYS A 161 14.43 -1.25 -7.63
CA LYS A 161 15.13 -1.99 -8.69
C LYS A 161 14.12 -2.50 -9.75
N PRO A 162 14.30 -2.20 -11.05
CA PRO A 162 13.39 -2.65 -12.11
C PRO A 162 13.33 -4.17 -12.25
N ASP A 163 14.47 -4.87 -12.25
CA ASP A 163 14.52 -6.34 -12.40
C ASP A 163 14.40 -7.09 -11.07
N PHE A 164 13.48 -6.65 -10.21
CA PHE A 164 13.22 -7.35 -8.97
C PHE A 164 12.60 -8.72 -9.23
N LYS A 165 13.31 -9.79 -8.85
CA LYS A 165 12.81 -11.16 -8.94
C LYS A 165 11.96 -11.47 -7.72
N PHE A 166 10.66 -11.52 -7.92
CA PHE A 166 9.69 -11.88 -6.90
C PHE A 166 9.26 -13.35 -7.05
N SER A 167 9.16 -14.09 -5.94
CA SER A 167 8.67 -15.47 -5.94
C SER A 167 7.37 -15.58 -5.16
N TYR A 168 6.25 -15.52 -5.89
CA TYR A 168 4.91 -15.57 -5.31
C TYR A 168 4.68 -16.86 -4.50
N LYS A 169 5.05 -18.02 -5.07
CA LYS A 169 4.97 -19.33 -4.41
C LYS A 169 5.63 -19.35 -3.03
N ASN A 170 6.82 -18.78 -2.90
CA ASN A 170 7.54 -18.74 -1.64
C ASN A 170 6.86 -17.79 -0.64
N SER A 171 6.32 -16.67 -1.11
CA SER A 171 5.52 -15.76 -0.29
C SER A 171 4.24 -16.41 0.23
N LEU A 172 3.54 -17.21 -0.58
CA LEU A 172 2.36 -17.96 -0.12
C LEU A 172 2.69 -18.95 0.99
N LYS A 173 3.75 -19.75 0.81
CA LYS A 173 4.24 -20.68 1.86
C LYS A 173 4.58 -19.96 3.17
N LEU A 174 5.09 -18.73 3.09
CA LEU A 174 5.36 -17.92 4.27
C LEU A 174 4.07 -17.48 4.97
N ILE A 175 3.06 -17.05 4.20
CA ILE A 175 1.72 -16.70 4.71
C ILE A 175 1.06 -17.90 5.40
N GLU A 176 1.13 -19.08 4.79
CA GLU A 176 0.59 -20.31 5.37
C GLU A 176 1.25 -20.67 6.71
N LYS A 177 2.58 -20.51 6.81
CA LYS A 177 3.35 -20.88 8.00
C LYS A 177 3.24 -19.89 9.14
N LEU A 178 3.29 -18.59 8.84
CA LEU A 178 3.34 -17.53 9.86
C LEU A 178 1.96 -16.98 10.23
N GLY A 179 0.94 -17.19 9.39
CA GLY A 179 -0.40 -16.68 9.62
C GLY A 179 -0.48 -15.15 9.49
N GLU A 180 -0.90 -14.48 10.56
CA GLU A 180 -1.14 -13.02 10.55
C GLU A 180 0.13 -12.24 10.90
N PHE A 181 0.75 -11.64 9.89
CA PHE A 181 1.88 -10.72 10.03
C PHE A 181 1.74 -9.54 9.06
N LYS A 182 2.44 -8.44 9.34
CA LYS A 182 2.44 -7.28 8.44
C LYS A 182 3.13 -7.64 7.13
N LEU A 183 2.41 -7.52 6.00
CA LEU A 183 3.01 -7.69 4.68
C LEU A 183 3.87 -6.46 4.34
N PHE A 184 5.06 -6.74 3.81
CA PHE A 184 5.95 -5.72 3.26
C PHE A 184 6.13 -5.98 1.77
N PHE A 185 5.97 -4.94 0.96
CA PHE A 185 6.02 -5.04 -0.49
C PHE A 185 7.26 -4.34 -1.02
N ALA A 186 8.00 -5.03 -1.88
CA ALA A 186 9.04 -4.40 -2.67
C ALA A 186 8.41 -3.36 -3.61
N SER A 187 9.14 -2.28 -3.88
CA SER A 187 8.62 -1.16 -4.70
C SER A 187 8.22 -1.57 -6.13
N SER A 188 8.85 -2.60 -6.67
CA SER A 188 8.72 -3.09 -8.04
C SER A 188 7.88 -4.36 -8.18
N ILE A 189 7.25 -4.86 -7.11
CA ILE A 189 6.27 -5.95 -7.24
C ILE A 189 5.09 -5.49 -8.09
N SER A 190 4.54 -6.41 -8.89
CA SER A 190 3.33 -6.17 -9.65
C SER A 190 2.15 -5.91 -8.70
N THR A 191 1.18 -5.12 -9.16
CA THR A 191 -0.07 -4.92 -8.41
C THR A 191 -0.81 -6.25 -8.25
N TYR A 192 -0.78 -7.09 -9.29
CA TYR A 192 -1.42 -8.40 -9.27
C TYR A 192 -0.94 -9.30 -8.14
N ASP A 193 0.37 -9.50 -8.03
CA ASP A 193 0.93 -10.35 -7.00
C ASP A 193 0.68 -9.79 -5.61
N ALA A 194 0.89 -8.47 -5.43
CA ALA A 194 0.70 -7.85 -4.13
C ALA A 194 -0.75 -7.94 -3.64
N ILE A 195 -1.73 -7.65 -4.50
CA ILE A 195 -3.14 -7.70 -4.12
C ILE A 195 -3.59 -9.13 -3.86
N ARG A 196 -3.15 -10.12 -4.65
CA ARG A 196 -3.44 -11.52 -4.36
C ARG A 196 -2.78 -11.98 -3.06
N MET A 197 -1.57 -11.53 -2.71
CA MET A 197 -0.98 -11.80 -1.39
C MET A 197 -1.85 -11.27 -0.25
N VAL A 198 -2.33 -10.03 -0.37
CA VAL A 198 -3.24 -9.42 0.63
C VAL A 198 -4.51 -10.25 0.76
N LEU A 199 -5.17 -10.56 -0.37
CA LEU A 199 -6.39 -11.36 -0.41
C LEU A 199 -6.19 -12.78 0.13
N PHE A 200 -5.05 -13.41 -0.16
CA PHE A 200 -4.70 -14.72 0.37
C PHE A 200 -4.54 -14.70 1.88
N GLN A 201 -3.81 -13.73 2.44
CA GLN A 201 -3.72 -13.58 3.89
C GLN A 201 -5.09 -13.36 4.55
N ILE A 202 -5.96 -12.56 3.93
CA ILE A 202 -7.34 -12.36 4.40
C ILE A 202 -8.13 -13.67 4.32
N CYS A 203 -8.02 -14.43 3.24
CA CYS A 203 -8.68 -15.73 3.08
C CYS A 203 -8.30 -16.71 4.19
N ARG A 204 -7.01 -16.79 4.55
CA ARG A 204 -6.54 -17.63 5.66
C ARG A 204 -7.11 -17.19 7.02
N SER A 205 -7.18 -15.88 7.27
CA SER A 205 -7.81 -15.35 8.50
C SER A 205 -9.31 -15.68 8.51
N MET A 206 -9.99 -15.50 7.38
CA MET A 206 -11.41 -15.82 7.19
C MET A 206 -11.70 -17.29 7.52
N LEU A 207 -10.93 -18.23 6.95
CA LEU A 207 -11.05 -19.67 7.23
C LEU A 207 -10.85 -20.00 8.72
N LYS A 208 -9.83 -19.42 9.35
CA LYS A 208 -9.55 -19.61 10.78
C LYS A 208 -10.72 -19.12 11.64
N ASN A 209 -11.24 -17.93 11.34
CA ASN A 209 -12.34 -17.32 12.06
C ASN A 209 -13.65 -18.08 11.83
N ASN A 210 -13.88 -18.61 10.62
CA ASN A 210 -15.01 -19.49 10.32
C ASN A 210 -14.97 -20.76 11.18
N LEU A 211 -13.85 -21.48 11.17
CA LEU A 211 -13.68 -22.70 11.97
C LEU A 211 -13.86 -22.44 13.47
N SER A 212 -13.33 -21.32 13.98
CA SER A 212 -13.49 -20.93 15.38
C SER A 212 -14.96 -20.66 15.74
N TYR A 213 -15.67 -19.92 14.87
CA TYR A 213 -17.09 -19.63 15.04
C TYR A 213 -17.96 -20.88 14.99
N LEU A 214 -17.75 -21.78 14.03
CA LEU A 214 -18.51 -23.03 13.91
C LEU A 214 -18.34 -23.93 15.14
N LYS A 215 -17.15 -23.95 15.74
CA LYS A 215 -16.84 -24.76 16.93
C LYS A 215 -17.44 -24.21 18.23
N SER A 216 -17.36 -22.91 18.44
CA SER A 216 -17.64 -22.31 19.76
C SER A 216 -18.77 -21.29 19.79
N LYS A 217 -19.34 -20.93 18.63
CA LYS A 217 -20.22 -19.76 18.46
C LYS A 217 -19.60 -18.47 19.00
N ASP A 218 -18.27 -18.36 19.03
CA ASP A 218 -17.57 -17.18 19.51
C ASP A 218 -17.90 -15.94 18.65
N LYS A 219 -18.52 -14.94 19.27
CA LYS A 219 -18.95 -13.71 18.61
C LYS A 219 -17.78 -12.91 18.07
N ASN A 220 -16.62 -12.93 18.74
CA ASN A 220 -15.43 -12.23 18.26
C ASN A 220 -14.92 -12.84 16.94
N SER A 221 -14.94 -14.16 16.82
CA SER A 221 -14.61 -14.87 15.60
C SER A 221 -15.57 -14.51 14.47
N LEU A 222 -16.89 -14.41 14.75
CA LEU A 222 -17.88 -13.96 13.77
C LEU A 222 -17.63 -12.51 13.30
N GLU A 223 -17.32 -11.59 14.23
CA GLU A 223 -16.98 -10.20 13.89
C GLU A 223 -15.74 -10.12 13.00
N LYS A 224 -14.70 -10.89 13.32
CA LYS A 224 -13.47 -10.95 12.51
C LYS A 224 -13.74 -11.54 11.12
N LEU A 225 -14.52 -12.62 11.05
CA LEU A 225 -14.94 -13.24 9.78
C LEU A 225 -15.67 -12.22 8.89
N CYS A 226 -16.63 -11.48 9.46
CA CYS A 226 -17.35 -10.43 8.74
C CYS A 226 -16.40 -9.33 8.25
N PHE A 227 -15.45 -8.93 9.09
CA PHE A 227 -14.48 -7.90 8.72
C PHE A 227 -13.49 -8.39 7.65
N ASP A 228 -13.11 -9.67 7.64
CA ASP A 228 -12.31 -10.27 6.58
C ASP A 228 -13.06 -10.24 5.24
N MET A 229 -14.34 -10.59 5.21
CA MET A 229 -15.17 -10.46 4.00
C MET A 229 -15.28 -9.01 3.53
N GLU A 230 -15.45 -8.05 4.44
CA GLU A 230 -15.48 -6.63 4.11
C GLU A 230 -14.15 -6.16 3.48
N LYS A 231 -13.01 -6.63 4.01
CA LYS A 231 -11.68 -6.35 3.43
C LYS A 231 -11.54 -6.96 2.04
N THR A 232 -11.94 -8.22 1.85
CA THR A 232 -11.93 -8.90 0.54
C THR A 232 -12.73 -8.10 -0.49
N LEU A 233 -13.98 -7.78 -0.17
CA LEU A 233 -14.85 -6.97 -1.03
C LEU A 233 -14.22 -5.61 -1.35
N PHE A 234 -13.66 -4.95 -0.34
CA PHE A 234 -13.00 -3.66 -0.53
C PHE A 234 -11.82 -3.74 -1.51
N PHE A 235 -10.95 -4.74 -1.39
CA PHE A 235 -9.81 -4.88 -2.28
C PHE A 235 -10.23 -5.27 -3.69
N LEU A 236 -11.20 -6.18 -3.85
CA LEU A 236 -11.77 -6.54 -5.15
C LEU A 236 -12.40 -5.33 -5.86
N GLU A 237 -13.17 -4.52 -5.15
CA GLU A 237 -13.79 -3.30 -5.71
C GLU A 237 -12.80 -2.15 -5.96
N THR A 238 -11.65 -2.16 -5.30
CA THR A 238 -10.63 -1.11 -5.45
C THR A 238 -9.65 -1.43 -6.58
N PHE A 239 -9.38 -2.71 -6.78
CA PHE A 239 -8.41 -3.23 -7.76
C PHE A 239 -9.11 -4.09 -8.81
N THR A 240 -10.22 -3.60 -9.36
CA THR A 240 -11.07 -4.32 -10.33
C THR A 240 -10.35 -4.71 -11.61
N ASN A 241 -9.29 -3.98 -11.98
CA ASN A 241 -8.56 -4.17 -13.25
C ASN A 241 -7.31 -5.02 -13.07
N VAL A 242 -7.24 -5.78 -11.98
CA VAL A 242 -6.05 -6.58 -11.61
C VAL A 242 -6.31 -8.06 -11.88
N ILE A 243 -7.47 -8.56 -11.47
CA ILE A 243 -7.96 -9.92 -11.76
C ILE A 243 -9.05 -9.81 -12.83
N ASP A 244 -9.24 -10.86 -13.64
CA ASP A 244 -10.31 -10.95 -14.64
C ASP A 244 -11.68 -10.52 -14.08
N GLU A 245 -12.40 -9.69 -14.84
CA GLU A 245 -13.63 -9.04 -14.39
C GLU A 245 -14.76 -10.04 -14.09
N LYS A 246 -14.87 -11.11 -14.89
CA LYS A 246 -15.91 -12.13 -14.69
C LYS A 246 -15.65 -12.91 -13.42
N VAL A 247 -14.39 -13.28 -13.19
CA VAL A 247 -13.94 -13.95 -11.96
C VAL A 247 -14.20 -13.07 -10.75
N VAL A 248 -13.75 -11.81 -10.76
CA VAL A 248 -13.97 -10.86 -9.66
C VAL A 248 -15.46 -10.68 -9.37
N SER A 249 -16.29 -10.53 -10.40
CA SER A 249 -17.73 -10.31 -10.25
C SER A 249 -18.43 -11.49 -9.57
N LYS A 250 -18.03 -12.74 -9.87
CA LYS A 250 -18.53 -13.94 -9.19
C LYS A 250 -18.28 -13.84 -7.68
N PHE A 251 -17.02 -13.67 -7.27
CA PHE A 251 -16.64 -13.65 -5.85
C PHE A 251 -17.20 -12.45 -5.10
N ILE A 252 -17.28 -11.28 -5.74
CA ILE A 252 -17.91 -10.09 -5.14
C ILE A 252 -19.37 -10.40 -4.76
N ASN A 253 -20.13 -11.06 -5.64
CA ASN A 253 -21.53 -11.35 -5.38
C ASN A 253 -21.70 -12.34 -4.21
N GLU A 254 -20.95 -13.44 -4.22
CA GLU A 254 -21.01 -14.45 -3.17
C GLU A 254 -20.61 -13.88 -1.80
N PHE A 255 -19.46 -13.19 -1.71
CA PHE A 255 -19.02 -12.60 -0.45
C PHE A 255 -19.95 -11.47 0.02
N LYS A 256 -20.61 -10.73 -0.88
CA LYS A 256 -21.60 -9.70 -0.49
C LYS A 256 -22.82 -10.31 0.20
N ILE A 257 -23.35 -11.40 -0.35
CA ILE A 257 -24.52 -12.09 0.23
C ILE A 257 -24.18 -12.56 1.64
N LEU A 258 -23.05 -13.25 1.79
CA LEU A 258 -22.63 -13.80 3.07
C LEU A 258 -22.30 -12.70 4.10
N HIS A 259 -21.55 -11.68 3.70
CA HIS A 259 -21.25 -10.51 4.53
C HIS A 259 -22.54 -9.84 5.04
N SER A 260 -23.56 -9.66 4.18
CA SER A 260 -24.82 -9.03 4.58
C SER A 260 -25.55 -9.83 5.66
N LYS A 261 -25.60 -11.17 5.53
CA LYS A 261 -26.22 -12.03 6.54
C LYS A 261 -25.46 -11.97 7.87
N ILE A 262 -24.15 -12.12 7.84
CA ILE A 262 -23.29 -12.10 9.03
C ILE A 262 -23.35 -10.75 9.73
N SER A 263 -23.26 -9.64 8.98
CA SER A 263 -23.37 -8.29 9.55
C SER A 263 -24.70 -8.09 10.29
N ASN A 264 -25.81 -8.59 9.73
CA ASN A 264 -27.11 -8.52 10.37
C ASN A 264 -27.14 -9.33 11.68
N LEU A 265 -26.59 -10.55 11.69
CA LEU A 265 -26.49 -11.33 12.92
C LEU A 265 -25.64 -10.63 14.00
N ILE A 266 -24.54 -9.97 13.62
CA ILE A 266 -23.71 -9.19 14.55
C ILE A 266 -24.52 -8.04 15.18
N GLU A 267 -25.30 -7.31 14.38
CA GLU A 267 -26.18 -6.25 14.89
C GLU A 267 -27.23 -6.80 15.88
N LEU A 268 -27.85 -7.94 15.56
CA LEU A 268 -28.81 -8.61 16.45
C LEU A 268 -28.15 -9.13 17.75
N ASN A 269 -26.90 -9.63 17.67
CA ASN A 269 -26.14 -10.05 18.83
C ASN A 269 -25.82 -8.89 19.77
N TYR A 270 -25.40 -7.76 19.21
CA TYR A 270 -25.14 -6.54 19.97
C TYR A 270 -26.41 -6.03 20.66
N ALA A 271 -27.51 -5.97 19.92
CA ALA A 271 -28.83 -5.60 20.42
C ALA A 271 -29.25 -6.45 21.64
N LEU A 272 -29.10 -7.78 21.53
CA LEU A 272 -29.41 -8.72 22.62
C LEU A 272 -28.55 -8.48 23.86
N GLU A 273 -27.24 -8.27 23.69
CA GLU A 273 -26.32 -8.00 24.80
C GLU A 273 -26.64 -6.69 25.53
N CYS A 274 -26.91 -5.63 24.77
CA CYS A 274 -27.24 -4.34 25.36
C CYS A 274 -28.59 -4.35 26.09
N ALA A 275 -29.60 -5.03 25.54
CA ALA A 275 -30.89 -5.18 26.22
C ALA A 275 -30.71 -5.90 27.56
N GLY A 276 -29.99 -7.04 27.56
CA GLY A 276 -29.70 -7.79 28.78
C GLY A 276 -28.92 -6.97 29.82
N ALA A 277 -27.87 -6.27 29.39
CA ALA A 277 -27.07 -5.42 30.28
C ALA A 277 -27.84 -4.23 30.86
N ALA A 278 -28.83 -3.71 30.12
CA ALA A 278 -29.70 -2.62 30.57
C ALA A 278 -30.93 -3.11 31.36
N GLY A 279 -31.14 -4.43 31.48
CA GLY A 279 -32.29 -5.00 32.17
C GLY A 279 -33.60 -4.90 31.39
N PHE A 280 -33.53 -4.79 30.06
CA PHE A 280 -34.70 -4.75 29.19
C PHE A 280 -34.97 -6.13 28.57
N GLU A 281 -36.25 -6.51 28.55
CA GLU A 281 -36.72 -7.73 27.89
C GLU A 281 -37.09 -7.45 26.43
N LEU A 282 -36.58 -8.29 25.52
CA LEU A 282 -36.86 -8.24 24.09
C LEU A 282 -38.07 -9.12 23.74
N GLU A 283 -38.78 -8.75 22.68
CA GLU A 283 -39.90 -9.53 22.18
C GLU A 283 -39.47 -10.95 21.74
N LYS A 284 -40.29 -11.96 22.01
CA LYS A 284 -40.02 -13.36 21.58
C LYS A 284 -39.77 -13.48 20.08
N ALA A 285 -40.46 -12.68 19.26
CA ALA A 285 -40.27 -12.64 17.81
C ALA A 285 -38.84 -12.21 17.42
N PHE A 286 -38.25 -11.26 18.15
CA PHE A 286 -36.86 -10.83 17.95
C PHE A 286 -35.89 -11.98 18.22
N ILE A 287 -36.05 -12.66 19.37
CA ILE A 287 -35.19 -13.77 19.78
C ILE A 287 -35.26 -14.90 18.75
N THR A 288 -36.47 -15.25 18.31
CA THR A 288 -36.71 -16.29 17.31
C THR A 288 -36.06 -15.93 15.97
N LYS A 289 -36.25 -14.71 15.48
CA LYS A 289 -35.64 -14.23 14.23
C LYS A 289 -34.11 -14.28 14.29
N ARG A 290 -33.51 -13.85 15.40
CA ARG A 290 -32.05 -13.91 15.61
C ARG A 290 -31.54 -15.35 15.61
N GLN A 291 -32.26 -16.27 16.25
CA GLN A 291 -31.88 -17.68 16.28
C GLN A 291 -31.95 -18.33 14.90
N ILE A 292 -33.03 -18.11 14.14
CA ILE A 292 -33.18 -18.61 12.77
C ILE A 292 -32.01 -18.14 11.89
N LEU A 293 -31.68 -16.84 11.96
CA LEU A 293 -30.57 -16.29 11.17
C LEU A 293 -29.22 -16.90 11.57
N GLU A 294 -28.99 -17.15 12.86
CA GLU A 294 -27.77 -17.83 13.33
C GLU A 294 -27.66 -19.25 12.76
N ASP A 295 -28.76 -20.00 12.77
CA ASP A 295 -28.76 -21.37 12.26
C ASP A 295 -28.60 -21.41 10.71
N GLU A 296 -29.23 -20.50 9.98
CA GLU A 296 -29.02 -20.31 8.53
C GLU A 296 -27.56 -20.00 8.19
N ILE A 297 -26.93 -19.08 8.92
CA ILE A 297 -25.53 -18.71 8.70
C ILE A 297 -24.62 -19.89 9.00
N ARG A 298 -24.86 -20.62 10.10
CA ARG A 298 -24.05 -21.79 10.44
C ARG A 298 -24.16 -22.88 9.40
N LEU A 299 -25.37 -23.16 8.91
CA LEU A 299 -25.60 -24.14 7.85
C LEU A 299 -24.88 -23.74 6.56
N CYS A 300 -24.95 -22.46 6.18
CA CYS A 300 -24.24 -21.93 5.01
C CYS A 300 -22.71 -21.99 5.16
N LEU A 301 -22.17 -21.68 6.34
CA LEU A 301 -20.73 -21.69 6.59
C LEU A 301 -20.13 -23.08 6.72
N SER A 302 -20.96 -24.10 6.90
CA SER A 302 -20.58 -25.52 6.96
C SER A 302 -21.02 -26.32 5.73
N SER A 303 -21.52 -25.66 4.67
CA SER A 303 -22.00 -26.36 3.47
C SER A 303 -20.87 -26.70 2.51
N GLU A 304 -21.08 -27.72 1.68
CA GLU A 304 -20.18 -28.07 0.59
C GLU A 304 -20.01 -26.90 -0.39
N ASP A 305 -21.07 -26.14 -0.66
CA ASP A 305 -21.03 -24.95 -1.52
C ASP A 305 -20.04 -23.89 -1.01
N PHE A 306 -19.99 -23.67 0.32
CA PHE A 306 -19.04 -22.72 0.90
C PHE A 306 -17.61 -23.25 0.81
N ASP A 307 -17.40 -24.53 1.08
CA ASP A 307 -16.09 -25.16 0.93
C ASP A 307 -15.60 -25.11 -0.54
N GLU A 308 -16.50 -25.30 -1.52
CA GLU A 308 -16.20 -25.15 -2.94
C GLU A 308 -15.85 -23.70 -3.29
N LEU A 309 -16.65 -22.73 -2.85
CA LEU A 309 -16.39 -21.31 -3.04
C LEU A 309 -14.99 -20.92 -2.55
N ILE A 310 -14.60 -21.40 -1.36
CA ILE A 310 -13.26 -21.09 -0.82
C ILE A 310 -12.16 -21.79 -1.61
N LYS A 311 -12.33 -23.05 -2.03
CA LYS A 311 -11.35 -23.76 -2.86
C LYS A 311 -11.14 -23.07 -4.20
N GLU A 312 -12.21 -22.68 -4.88
CA GLU A 312 -12.12 -21.90 -6.11
C GLU A 312 -11.40 -20.57 -5.88
N TRP A 313 -11.67 -19.91 -4.76
CA TRP A 313 -11.00 -18.66 -4.41
C TRP A 313 -9.50 -18.85 -4.15
N GLU A 314 -9.12 -19.90 -3.42
CA GLU A 314 -7.72 -20.26 -3.20
C GLU A 314 -7.00 -20.61 -4.52
N ILE A 315 -7.66 -21.25 -5.48
CA ILE A 315 -7.11 -21.52 -6.82
C ILE A 315 -6.80 -20.20 -7.56
N VAL A 316 -7.74 -19.26 -7.58
CA VAL A 316 -7.53 -17.95 -8.23
C VAL A 316 -6.38 -17.19 -7.58
N LEU A 317 -6.32 -17.21 -6.26
CA LEU A 317 -5.26 -16.53 -5.53
C LEU A 317 -3.91 -17.20 -5.74
N SER A 318 -3.85 -18.53 -5.83
CA SER A 318 -2.59 -19.29 -5.93
C SER A 318 -2.10 -19.52 -7.37
N ASP A 319 -2.72 -18.88 -8.36
CA ASP A 319 -2.36 -19.03 -9.76
C ASP A 319 -0.89 -18.64 -10.05
N GLU A 320 -0.15 -19.56 -10.67
CA GLU A 320 1.26 -19.38 -11.06
C GLU A 320 1.41 -19.06 -12.56
N ASN A 321 0.33 -19.17 -13.35
CA ASN A 321 0.39 -19.10 -14.81
C ASN A 321 -0.19 -17.81 -15.39
N ASP A 322 -0.48 -16.83 -14.54
CA ASP A 322 -1.13 -15.57 -14.93
C ASP A 322 -2.43 -15.80 -15.72
N PHE A 323 -3.17 -16.88 -15.43
CA PHE A 323 -4.41 -17.23 -16.13
C PHE A 323 -5.54 -16.25 -15.80
N TYR A 324 -5.59 -15.78 -14.55
CA TYR A 324 -6.66 -14.89 -14.07
C TYR A 324 -6.30 -13.39 -14.13
N VAL A 325 -5.27 -13.01 -14.89
CA VAL A 325 -4.85 -11.61 -15.00
C VAL A 325 -5.78 -10.78 -15.88
N SER A 326 -5.93 -9.49 -15.56
CA SER A 326 -6.55 -8.51 -16.44
C SER A 326 -5.49 -7.77 -17.29
N SER A 327 -5.91 -6.94 -18.25
CA SER A 327 -5.02 -6.26 -19.21
C SER A 327 -3.93 -5.38 -18.59
N ASN A 328 -4.07 -4.98 -17.32
CA ASN A 328 -3.19 -4.06 -16.60
C ASN A 328 -2.45 -4.68 -15.40
N TYR A 329 -2.28 -6.02 -15.37
CA TYR A 329 -1.75 -6.73 -14.19
C TYR A 329 -0.29 -6.39 -13.82
N ARG A 330 0.53 -5.99 -14.80
CA ARG A 330 1.96 -5.66 -14.60
C ARG A 330 2.23 -4.26 -14.07
N ILE A 331 1.20 -3.43 -13.84
CA ILE A 331 1.40 -2.11 -13.22
C ILE A 331 2.06 -2.28 -11.86
N LEU A 332 3.11 -1.50 -11.59
CA LEU A 332 3.82 -1.54 -10.32
C LEU A 332 2.89 -1.17 -9.15
N ILE A 333 3.01 -1.88 -8.04
CA ILE A 333 2.15 -1.67 -6.86
C ILE A 333 2.11 -0.20 -6.42
N LYS A 334 3.25 0.50 -6.45
CA LYS A 334 3.36 1.89 -6.02
C LYS A 334 2.45 2.83 -6.81
N SER A 335 2.30 2.58 -8.12
CA SER A 335 1.45 3.37 -8.99
C SER A 335 -0.03 3.16 -8.66
N SER A 336 -0.48 1.90 -8.66
CA SER A 336 -1.86 1.52 -8.35
C SER A 336 -2.29 1.94 -6.95
N VAL A 337 -1.44 1.69 -5.94
CA VAL A 337 -1.70 2.06 -4.55
C VAL A 337 -1.75 3.58 -4.40
N ALA A 338 -0.84 4.33 -5.01
CA ALA A 338 -0.86 5.79 -4.94
C ALA A 338 -2.13 6.39 -5.56
N TYR A 339 -2.57 5.84 -6.69
CA TYR A 339 -3.81 6.26 -7.35
C TYR A 339 -5.03 6.00 -6.45
N ASN A 340 -5.19 4.75 -6.01
CA ASN A 340 -6.33 4.35 -5.20
C ASN A 340 -6.36 5.00 -3.82
N LEU A 341 -5.21 5.16 -3.16
CA LEU A 341 -5.10 5.85 -1.88
C LEU A 341 -5.47 7.33 -2.00
N ARG A 342 -5.11 8.00 -3.11
CA ARG A 342 -5.55 9.38 -3.35
C ARG A 342 -7.05 9.46 -3.59
N LYS A 343 -7.60 8.58 -4.44
CA LYS A 343 -9.04 8.51 -4.72
C LYS A 343 -9.84 8.32 -3.43
N LEU A 344 -9.40 7.38 -2.58
CA LEU A 344 -9.97 7.13 -1.26
C LEU A 344 -9.80 8.31 -0.32
N SER A 345 -8.62 8.95 -0.28
CA SER A 345 -8.39 10.16 0.51
C SER A 345 -9.38 11.28 0.17
N LEU A 346 -9.67 11.49 -1.12
CA LEU A 346 -10.65 12.48 -1.57
C LEU A 346 -12.07 12.13 -1.15
N LYS A 347 -12.46 10.84 -1.24
CA LYS A 347 -13.76 10.34 -0.76
C LYS A 347 -13.92 10.57 0.74
N VAL A 348 -12.89 10.26 1.54
CA VAL A 348 -12.87 10.51 2.99
C VAL A 348 -12.97 12.00 3.31
N ILE A 349 -12.23 12.85 2.59
CA ILE A 349 -12.33 14.31 2.79
C ILE A 349 -13.75 14.80 2.50
N LYS A 350 -14.36 14.32 1.41
CA LYS A 350 -15.74 14.68 1.03
C LYS A 350 -16.73 14.21 2.09
N SER A 351 -16.64 12.96 2.55
CA SER A 351 -17.56 12.38 3.53
C SER A 351 -17.46 13.10 4.88
N LEU A 352 -16.24 13.35 5.39
CA LEU A 352 -16.02 14.09 6.64
C LEU A 352 -16.51 15.54 6.58
N ARG A 353 -16.40 16.21 5.42
CA ARG A 353 -16.93 17.58 5.22
C ARG A 353 -18.44 17.62 5.14
N SER A 354 -19.05 16.67 4.43
CA SER A 354 -20.50 16.57 4.25
C SER A 354 -21.25 16.21 5.54
N GLN A 355 -20.53 15.79 6.59
CA GLN A 355 -21.09 15.28 7.85
C GLN A 355 -22.06 14.09 7.69
N ASN A 356 -22.06 13.40 6.54
CA ASN A 356 -22.77 12.14 6.38
C ASN A 356 -22.07 11.04 7.21
N SER A 357 -22.61 10.77 8.40
CA SER A 357 -22.01 9.86 9.38
C SER A 357 -21.79 8.43 8.87
N LYS A 358 -22.76 7.85 8.13
CA LYS A 358 -22.66 6.47 7.62
C LYS A 358 -21.57 6.35 6.56
N ASN A 359 -21.55 7.29 5.61
CA ASN A 359 -20.52 7.30 4.56
C ASN A 359 -19.14 7.61 5.15
N ALA A 360 -19.04 8.54 6.09
CA ALA A 360 -17.78 8.88 6.74
C ALA A 360 -17.20 7.68 7.52
N PHE A 361 -18.04 6.92 8.23
CA PHE A 361 -17.62 5.72 8.92
C PHE A 361 -17.04 4.68 7.96
N SER A 362 -17.78 4.32 6.91
CA SER A 362 -17.36 3.37 5.88
C SER A 362 -16.05 3.80 5.21
N GLU A 363 -15.97 5.03 4.72
CA GLU A 363 -14.77 5.52 4.03
C GLU A 363 -13.56 5.60 4.96
N CYS A 364 -13.74 5.95 6.23
CA CYS A 364 -12.65 5.91 7.21
C CYS A 364 -12.17 4.48 7.49
N LYS A 365 -13.07 3.50 7.60
CA LYS A 365 -12.69 2.08 7.75
C LYS A 365 -11.86 1.61 6.56
N LYS A 366 -12.35 1.87 5.33
CA LYS A 366 -11.62 1.56 4.09
C LYS A 366 -10.23 2.18 4.07
N LEU A 367 -10.11 3.46 4.42
CA LEU A 367 -8.81 4.15 4.50
C LEU A 367 -7.88 3.51 5.53
N ASN A 368 -8.41 3.13 6.70
CA ASN A 368 -7.62 2.52 7.75
C ASN A 368 -7.10 1.13 7.35
N VAL A 369 -7.95 0.29 6.76
CA VAL A 369 -7.55 -0.99 6.16
C VAL A 369 -6.46 -0.78 5.11
N PHE A 370 -6.69 0.14 4.17
CA PHE A 370 -5.76 0.40 3.08
C PHE A 370 -4.39 0.88 3.58
N LEU A 371 -4.37 1.79 4.55
CA LEU A 371 -3.13 2.24 5.20
C LEU A 371 -2.47 1.10 5.99
N GLY A 372 -3.23 0.24 6.66
CA GLY A 372 -2.69 -0.90 7.42
C GLY A 372 -1.84 -1.86 6.58
N TYR A 373 -2.18 -2.03 5.29
CA TYR A 373 -1.41 -2.85 4.36
C TYR A 373 -0.30 -2.10 3.61
N PHE A 374 -0.44 -0.79 3.39
CA PHE A 374 0.41 -0.06 2.44
C PHE A 374 1.11 1.19 3.01
N GLU A 375 0.99 1.51 4.30
CA GLU A 375 1.61 2.71 4.89
C GLU A 375 3.13 2.74 4.79
N ASP A 376 3.81 1.59 4.69
CA ASP A 376 5.27 1.57 4.60
C ASP A 376 5.74 1.75 3.14
N LEU A 377 4.86 1.56 2.16
CA LEU A 377 5.25 1.50 0.75
C LEU A 377 5.90 2.80 0.26
N PHE A 378 5.47 3.94 0.79
CA PHE A 378 5.96 5.27 0.38
C PHE A 378 6.86 5.92 1.43
N MET A 379 7.00 5.32 2.62
CA MET A 379 7.76 5.86 3.74
C MET A 379 7.34 7.30 4.14
N ILE A 380 6.06 7.67 3.99
CA ILE A 380 5.59 9.02 4.27
C ILE A 380 5.27 9.13 5.76
N LYS A 381 6.05 9.95 6.49
CA LYS A 381 5.92 10.18 7.95
C LYS A 381 4.49 10.41 8.49
N CYS A 382 3.54 10.88 7.66
CA CYS A 382 2.17 11.14 8.10
C CYS A 382 1.24 9.92 8.03
N GLU A 383 1.61 8.83 7.37
CA GLU A 383 0.75 7.64 7.17
C GLU A 383 0.43 6.95 8.51
N SER A 384 1.46 6.62 9.31
CA SER A 384 1.27 6.05 10.65
C SER A 384 0.47 6.96 11.59
N LYS A 385 0.60 8.28 11.44
CA LYS A 385 -0.22 9.26 12.17
C LYS A 385 -1.67 9.24 11.71
N LEU A 386 -1.92 9.12 10.39
CA LEU A 386 -3.25 9.00 9.81
C LEU A 386 -3.93 7.69 10.23
N LEU A 387 -3.21 6.57 10.25
CA LEU A 387 -3.70 5.28 10.72
C LEU A 387 -4.24 5.41 12.16
N LYS A 388 -3.40 5.91 13.08
CA LYS A 388 -3.81 6.16 14.49
C LYS A 388 -4.95 7.17 14.65
N GLN A 389 -5.04 8.16 13.77
CA GLN A 389 -6.11 9.17 13.81
C GLN A 389 -7.44 8.59 13.31
N THR A 390 -7.40 7.79 12.24
CA THR A 390 -8.57 7.12 11.66
C THR A 390 -9.09 6.04 12.60
N ASP A 391 -8.23 5.23 13.24
CA ASP A 391 -8.65 4.28 14.28
C ASP A 391 -9.49 4.95 15.36
N LYS A 392 -9.02 6.10 15.85
CA LYS A 392 -9.71 6.85 16.91
C LYS A 392 -11.07 7.37 16.47
N ILE A 393 -11.26 7.72 15.20
CA ILE A 393 -12.55 8.20 14.70
C ILE A 393 -13.50 7.04 14.40
N ILE A 394 -12.97 5.94 13.85
CA ILE A 394 -13.70 4.68 13.61
C ILE A 394 -14.30 4.17 14.91
N LYS A 395 -13.55 4.14 16.02
CA LYS A 395 -14.07 3.73 17.34
C LYS A 395 -15.25 4.60 17.80
N ILE A 396 -15.22 5.91 17.54
CA ILE A 396 -16.33 6.81 17.89
C ILE A 396 -17.54 6.57 16.98
N TYR A 397 -17.32 6.34 15.69
CA TYR A 397 -18.40 5.99 14.77
C TYR A 397 -19.03 4.63 15.10
N LYS A 398 -18.22 3.61 15.44
CA LYS A 398 -18.71 2.29 15.89
C LYS A 398 -19.64 2.46 17.09
N PHE A 399 -19.19 3.20 18.13
CA PHE A 399 -20.04 3.54 19.29
C PHE A 399 -21.35 4.24 18.91
N ILE A 400 -21.33 5.21 17.99
CA ILE A 400 -22.55 5.89 17.54
C ILE A 400 -23.47 4.92 16.77
N SER A 401 -22.91 4.06 15.93
CA SER A 401 -23.66 3.06 15.16
C SER A 401 -24.37 2.09 16.09
N GLU A 402 -23.64 1.56 17.06
CA GLU A 402 -24.11 0.71 18.15
C GLU A 402 -25.25 1.38 18.95
N CYS A 403 -25.07 2.62 19.38
CA CYS A 403 -26.13 3.39 20.03
C CYS A 403 -27.39 3.56 19.18
N LYS A 404 -27.23 3.73 17.85
CA LYS A 404 -28.37 3.85 16.93
C LYS A 404 -29.09 2.52 16.75
N VAL A 405 -28.35 1.42 16.59
CA VAL A 405 -28.91 0.07 16.56
C VAL A 405 -29.76 -0.16 17.80
N PHE A 406 -29.26 0.21 18.98
CA PHE A 406 -30.04 0.09 20.22
C PHE A 406 -31.34 0.91 20.19
N LEU A 407 -31.29 2.16 19.73
CA LEU A 407 -32.47 3.04 19.65
C LEU A 407 -33.54 2.54 18.66
N ASP A 408 -33.15 1.75 17.67
CA ASP A 408 -34.07 1.19 16.66
C ASP A 408 -34.75 -0.12 17.11
N ILE A 409 -34.36 -0.69 18.27
CA ILE A 409 -34.92 -1.93 18.83
C ILE A 409 -36.31 -1.69 19.44
N LYS A 410 -37.20 -2.67 19.27
CA LYS A 410 -38.47 -2.76 19.99
C LYS A 410 -38.33 -3.62 21.26
N PHE A 411 -38.82 -3.08 22.38
CA PHE A 411 -38.79 -3.71 23.70
C PHE A 411 -40.21 -4.05 24.18
N ASP A 412 -40.32 -4.99 25.13
CA ASP A 412 -41.62 -5.35 25.73
C ASP A 412 -42.22 -4.16 26.51
N LEU A 413 -43.54 -3.97 26.41
CA LEU A 413 -44.33 -2.84 26.95
C LEU A 413 -44.13 -2.60 28.46
N LYS A 414 -43.76 -3.65 29.21
CA LYS A 414 -43.50 -3.58 30.66
C LYS A 414 -42.23 -2.80 31.05
N SER A 415 -41.37 -2.46 30.09
CA SER A 415 -40.09 -1.78 30.32
C SER A 415 -40.09 -0.26 30.09
N SER A 416 -41.29 0.33 29.93
CA SER A 416 -41.51 1.67 29.37
C SER A 416 -41.04 2.87 30.22
N GLN A 417 -41.04 2.81 31.55
CA GLN A 417 -40.72 3.99 32.39
C GLN A 417 -39.23 4.36 32.39
N ASN A 418 -38.31 3.39 32.26
CA ASN A 418 -36.86 3.65 32.28
C ASN A 418 -36.26 3.85 30.87
N LEU A 419 -36.96 3.40 29.84
CA LEU A 419 -36.50 3.43 28.45
C LEU A 419 -36.35 4.86 27.91
N ASP A 420 -37.29 5.76 28.22
CA ASP A 420 -37.23 7.16 27.76
C ASP A 420 -36.02 7.91 28.31
N THR A 421 -35.73 7.73 29.60
CA THR A 421 -34.57 8.34 30.26
C THR A 421 -33.27 7.78 29.69
N PHE A 422 -33.22 6.47 29.44
CA PHE A 422 -32.08 5.81 28.81
C PHE A 422 -31.84 6.31 27.38
N ASN A 423 -32.89 6.41 26.57
CA ASN A 423 -32.84 6.94 25.20
C ASN A 423 -32.37 8.40 25.17
N LYS A 424 -32.81 9.24 26.12
CA LYS A 424 -32.31 10.62 26.27
C LYS A 424 -30.80 10.65 26.57
N ASN A 425 -30.32 9.76 27.44
CA ASN A 425 -28.91 9.65 27.78
C ASN A 425 -28.05 9.20 26.59
N ILE A 426 -28.51 8.19 25.83
CA ILE A 426 -27.85 7.75 24.59
C ILE A 426 -27.75 8.92 23.60
N ASN A 427 -28.86 9.61 23.34
CA ASN A 427 -28.89 10.74 22.42
C ASN A 427 -27.95 11.88 22.85
N SER A 428 -27.82 12.13 24.16
CA SER A 428 -26.83 13.08 24.72
C SER A 428 -25.40 12.63 24.44
N GLN A 429 -25.08 11.34 24.60
CA GLN A 429 -23.76 10.79 24.30
C GLN A 429 -23.44 10.84 22.79
N ILE A 430 -24.40 10.52 21.92
CA ILE A 430 -24.26 10.66 20.47
C ILE A 430 -23.90 12.12 20.11
N LYS A 431 -24.61 13.11 20.68
CA LYS A 431 -24.31 14.54 20.47
C LYS A 431 -22.88 14.90 20.90
N LYS A 432 -22.42 14.42 22.07
CA LYS A 432 -21.03 14.62 22.54
C LYS A 432 -20.01 13.96 21.61
N SER A 433 -20.27 12.75 21.14
CA SER A 433 -19.41 12.00 20.22
C SER A 433 -19.31 12.66 18.85
N ASN A 434 -20.40 13.20 18.31
CA ASN A 434 -20.40 13.99 17.07
C ASN A 434 -19.51 15.25 17.18
N LYS A 435 -19.52 15.96 18.31
CA LYS A 435 -18.60 17.08 18.55
C LYS A 435 -17.13 16.64 18.54
N LYS A 436 -16.82 15.47 19.12
CA LYS A 436 -15.46 14.88 19.09
C LYS A 436 -15.02 14.53 17.65
N ILE A 437 -15.92 13.97 16.85
CA ILE A 437 -15.69 13.67 15.42
C ILE A 437 -15.36 14.96 14.66
N ALA A 438 -16.15 16.02 14.82
CA ALA A 438 -15.92 17.29 14.13
C ALA A 438 -14.52 17.87 14.43
N LYS A 439 -14.07 17.81 15.69
CA LYS A 439 -12.72 18.27 16.09
C LYS A 439 -11.61 17.41 15.47
N LYS A 440 -11.74 16.08 15.50
CA LYS A 440 -10.72 15.15 14.98
C LYS A 440 -10.62 15.21 13.45
N SER A 441 -11.77 15.38 12.77
CA SER A 441 -11.86 15.43 11.30
C SER A 441 -10.98 16.52 10.69
N LYS A 442 -10.86 17.69 11.34
CA LYS A 442 -10.00 18.79 10.86
C LYS A 442 -8.53 18.35 10.67
N ASN A 443 -8.00 17.60 11.64
CA ASN A 443 -6.61 17.13 11.59
C ASN A 443 -6.42 16.01 10.55
N ILE A 444 -7.39 15.10 10.44
CA ILE A 444 -7.38 14.04 9.42
C ILE A 444 -7.38 14.66 8.02
N ILE A 445 -8.30 15.60 7.75
CA ILE A 445 -8.40 16.29 6.46
C ILE A 445 -7.09 16.99 6.10
N LYS A 446 -6.45 17.71 7.04
CA LYS A 446 -5.16 18.37 6.82
C LYS A 446 -4.07 17.38 6.39
N ASN A 447 -3.97 16.26 7.10
CA ASN A 447 -2.97 15.23 6.81
C ASN A 447 -3.26 14.50 5.48
N LEU A 448 -4.54 14.24 5.16
CA LEU A 448 -4.93 13.64 3.88
C LEU A 448 -4.60 14.53 2.69
N HIS A 449 -4.74 15.85 2.81
CA HIS A 449 -4.27 16.78 1.76
C HIS A 449 -2.76 16.70 1.55
N LYS A 450 -1.98 16.55 2.62
CA LYS A 450 -0.52 16.37 2.53
C LYS A 450 -0.17 15.05 1.86
N LEU A 451 -0.77 13.94 2.31
CA LEU A 451 -0.59 12.61 1.73
C LEU A 451 -0.94 12.61 0.24
N SER A 452 -2.13 13.09 -0.10
CA SER A 452 -2.62 13.20 -1.49
C SER A 452 -1.64 13.93 -2.40
N ARG A 453 -1.02 15.03 -1.94
CA ARG A 453 -0.03 15.79 -2.73
C ARG A 453 1.25 14.99 -2.97
N ASN A 454 1.77 14.30 -1.95
CA ASN A 454 2.99 13.51 -2.04
C ASN A 454 2.82 12.29 -2.97
N LEU A 455 1.63 11.70 -3.02
CA LEU A 455 1.36 10.53 -3.86
C LEU A 455 1.32 10.82 -5.37
N LYS A 456 1.16 12.09 -5.78
CA LYS A 456 1.03 12.45 -7.22
C LYS A 456 2.22 12.02 -8.08
N VAL A 457 3.41 11.95 -7.50
CA VAL A 457 4.63 11.63 -8.25
C VAL A 457 4.63 10.21 -8.80
N TYR A 458 3.90 9.30 -8.14
CA TYR A 458 3.86 7.88 -8.50
C TYR A 458 2.88 7.56 -9.64
N TYR A 459 2.25 8.58 -10.22
CA TYR A 459 1.27 8.40 -11.29
C TYR A 459 2.02 8.15 -12.59
N GLN A 460 2.02 6.89 -13.02
CA GLN A 460 2.37 6.54 -14.38
C GLN A 460 1.22 6.98 -15.30
N LYS A 461 1.53 7.35 -16.54
CA LYS A 461 0.52 7.84 -17.51
C LYS A 461 -0.57 6.80 -17.85
N GLU A 462 -0.38 5.54 -17.43
CA GLU A 462 -1.16 4.37 -17.81
C GLU A 462 -1.95 3.75 -16.63
N ILE A 463 -2.49 4.57 -15.72
CA ILE A 463 -3.38 4.10 -14.62
C ILE A 463 -4.84 4.36 -14.94
#